data_AF-A0A349J8A1-F1
#
_entry.id   AF-A0A349J8A1-F1
#
_cell.length_a   1.000
_cell.length_b   1.000
_cell.length_c   1.000
_cell.angle_alpha   90.00
_cell.angle_beta   90.00
_cell.angle_gamma   90.00
#
_symmetry.space_group_name_H-M   'P 1'
#
loop_
_entity.id
_entity.type
_entity.pdbx_description
1 polymer ?
#
loop_
_entity_poly.entity_id
_entity_poly.type
_entity_poly.pdbx_seq_one_letter_code
_entity_poly.pdbx_strand_id
1 'polypeptide(L)'
;MTRHILIFAACFLVGAVITAALRTAQYDAYAGHAAPTAPAPVVDAPAVPTPAPVAAPSGAVPVNTVCAICGMTVDPKLPTATYQGKTIGFGCRACPPKFAAEPDRYGPSALKNQVVEE
;
A
#
# COMPACT_ATOMS: atom_id res chain seq x y z
N MET A 1 44.04 -22.19 11.23
CA MET A 1 43.01 -21.12 11.34
C MET A 1 42.21 -20.95 10.05
N THR A 2 42.82 -20.91 8.87
CA THR A 2 42.14 -20.71 7.56
C THR A 2 41.05 -21.75 7.23
N ARG A 3 41.23 -23.02 7.61
CA ARG A 3 40.22 -24.08 7.36
C ARG A 3 38.92 -23.85 8.12
N HIS A 4 38.98 -23.35 9.35
CA HIS A 4 37.77 -23.03 10.13
C HIS A 4 37.09 -21.78 9.61
N ILE A 5 37.86 -20.77 9.17
CA ILE A 5 37.33 -19.56 8.52
C ILE A 5 36.54 -19.92 7.24
N LEU A 6 37.07 -20.82 6.41
CA LEU A 6 36.37 -21.28 5.20
C LEU A 6 35.07 -22.04 5.53
N ILE A 7 35.07 -22.87 6.58
CA ILE A 7 33.87 -23.57 7.04
C ILE A 7 32.81 -22.59 7.54
N PHE A 8 33.18 -21.60 8.36
CA PHE A 8 32.25 -20.59 8.85
C PHE A 8 31.69 -19.71 7.72
N ALA A 9 32.52 -19.29 6.77
CA ALA A 9 32.10 -18.52 5.60
C ALA A 9 31.13 -19.32 4.71
N ALA A 10 31.41 -20.61 4.48
CA ALA A 10 30.52 -21.48 3.71
C ALA A 10 29.17 -21.65 4.41
N CYS A 11 29.14 -21.90 5.73
CA CYS A 11 27.91 -22.01 6.49
C CYS A 11 27.08 -20.71 6.47
N PHE A 12 27.74 -19.55 6.55
CA PHE A 12 27.05 -18.25 6.48
C PHE A 12 26.42 -18.01 5.10
N LEU A 13 27.15 -18.31 4.02
CA LEU A 13 26.62 -18.19 2.65
C LEU A 13 25.44 -19.13 2.40
N VAL A 14 25.53 -20.38 2.87
CA VAL A 14 24.42 -21.33 2.78
C VAL A 14 23.20 -20.81 3.55
N GLY A 15 23.38 -20.30 4.76
CA GLY A 15 22.30 -19.69 5.55
C GLY A 15 21.64 -18.50 4.84
N ALA A 16 22.42 -17.61 4.22
CA ALA A 16 21.94 -16.46 3.47
C ALA A 16 21.13 -16.88 2.21
N VAL A 17 21.59 -17.91 1.49
CA VAL A 17 20.87 -18.45 0.33
C VAL A 17 19.55 -19.10 0.74
N ILE A 18 19.54 -19.86 1.84
CA ILE A 18 18.32 -20.51 2.36
C ILE A 18 17.29 -19.45 2.77
N THR A 19 17.70 -18.40 3.46
CA THR A 19 16.79 -17.30 3.84
C THR A 19 16.26 -16.53 2.63
N ALA A 20 17.09 -16.27 1.61
CA ALA A 20 16.64 -15.66 0.37
C ALA A 20 15.65 -16.54 -0.40
N ALA A 21 15.87 -17.86 -0.43
CA ALA A 21 14.97 -18.82 -1.07
C ALA A 21 13.62 -18.94 -0.33
N LEU A 22 13.63 -18.99 1.00
CA LEU A 22 12.40 -19.01 1.80
C LEU A 22 11.62 -17.70 1.64
N ARG A 23 12.31 -16.56 1.67
CA ARG A 23 11.67 -15.26 1.47
C ARG A 23 11.05 -15.14 0.09
N THR A 24 11.71 -15.63 -0.97
CA THR A 24 11.15 -15.63 -2.34
C THR A 24 9.99 -16.61 -2.50
N ALA A 25 10.03 -17.76 -1.83
CA ALA A 25 8.93 -18.72 -1.84
C ALA A 25 7.69 -18.23 -1.05
N GLN A 26 7.88 -17.43 -0.01
CA GLN A 26 6.78 -16.83 0.77
C GLN A 26 6.40 -15.42 0.30
N TYR A 27 7.13 -14.84 -0.65
CA TYR A 27 6.77 -13.58 -1.28
C TYR A 27 5.81 -13.86 -2.44
N ASP A 28 4.56 -14.12 -2.09
CA ASP A 28 3.45 -14.02 -3.05
C ASP A 28 3.39 -12.57 -3.53
N ALA A 29 3.97 -12.33 -4.71
CA ALA A 29 3.81 -11.10 -5.45
C ALA A 29 2.34 -10.96 -5.86
N TYR A 30 1.49 -10.49 -4.95
CA TYR A 30 0.16 -9.98 -5.25
C TYR A 30 -0.67 -10.88 -6.21
N ALA A 31 -0.66 -12.20 -6.01
CA ALA A 31 -1.45 -13.15 -6.79
C ALA A 31 -2.91 -13.25 -6.26
N GLY A 32 -3.48 -12.14 -5.80
CA GLY A 32 -4.71 -12.10 -5.01
C GLY A 32 -5.79 -11.14 -5.48
N HIS A 33 -5.61 -10.43 -6.60
CA HIS A 33 -6.73 -9.77 -7.28
C HIS A 33 -6.71 -10.14 -8.75
N ALA A 34 -7.49 -11.16 -9.08
CA ALA A 34 -8.07 -11.26 -10.40
C ALA A 34 -8.69 -9.90 -10.74
N ALA A 35 -8.16 -9.26 -11.77
CA ALA A 35 -8.88 -8.19 -12.44
C ALA A 35 -10.26 -8.75 -12.82
N PRO A 36 -11.39 -8.12 -12.46
CA PRO A 36 -12.63 -8.45 -13.12
C PRO A 36 -12.50 -8.03 -14.60
N THR A 37 -12.24 -9.02 -15.44
CA THR A 37 -12.51 -8.99 -16.87
C THR A 37 -14.02 -8.91 -17.08
N ALA A 38 -14.53 -7.77 -17.55
CA ALA A 38 -15.41 -7.66 -18.71
C ALA A 38 -15.98 -6.23 -18.85
N PRO A 39 -16.11 -5.69 -20.08
CA PRO A 39 -16.66 -4.36 -20.36
C PRO A 39 -18.16 -4.41 -20.63
N ALA A 40 -18.93 -3.42 -20.18
CA ALA A 40 -20.24 -3.04 -20.76
C ALA A 40 -20.80 -1.76 -20.08
N PRO A 41 -21.70 -1.01 -20.72
CA PRO A 41 -21.55 -0.33 -22.00
C PRO A 41 -21.68 1.20 -21.82
N VAL A 42 -21.17 1.96 -22.80
CA VAL A 42 -21.55 3.35 -23.02
C VAL A 42 -23.06 3.46 -23.22
N VAL A 43 -23.72 4.29 -22.42
CA VAL A 43 -25.02 4.88 -22.77
C VAL A 43 -24.86 6.39 -22.80
N ASP A 44 -25.02 6.94 -23.99
CA ASP A 44 -24.95 8.35 -24.30
C ASP A 44 -26.16 9.13 -23.75
N ALA A 45 -25.82 10.31 -23.20
CA ALA A 45 -26.53 11.60 -23.28
C ALA A 45 -27.79 11.90 -22.42
N PRO A 46 -28.13 13.19 -22.12
CA PRO A 46 -27.41 14.45 -22.38
C PRO A 46 -27.19 15.35 -21.12
N ALA A 47 -26.55 16.49 -21.39
CA ALA A 47 -25.94 17.49 -20.52
C ALA A 47 -26.82 18.23 -19.46
N VAL A 48 -26.18 18.50 -18.30
CA VAL A 48 -26.15 19.70 -17.40
C VAL A 48 -27.45 20.20 -16.70
N PRO A 49 -27.39 20.80 -15.47
CA PRO A 49 -26.26 21.54 -14.90
C PRO A 49 -25.82 21.22 -13.46
N THR A 50 -24.55 21.53 -13.24
CA THR A 50 -23.82 21.67 -11.97
C THR A 50 -24.61 22.38 -10.86
N PRO A 51 -24.61 21.81 -9.65
CA PRO A 51 -24.17 22.54 -8.47
C PRO A 51 -22.77 22.05 -8.13
N ALA A 52 -21.86 22.98 -7.81
CA ALA A 52 -20.47 22.68 -7.48
C ALA A 52 -20.40 21.49 -6.50
N PRO A 53 -19.67 20.41 -6.79
CA PRO A 53 -19.55 19.34 -5.83
C PRO A 53 -18.68 19.86 -4.69
N VAL A 54 -19.31 20.22 -3.58
CA VAL A 54 -18.68 20.11 -2.28
C VAL A 54 -18.06 18.72 -2.24
N ALA A 55 -16.73 18.67 -2.11
CA ALA A 55 -15.90 17.50 -2.37
C ALA A 55 -16.46 16.24 -1.69
N ALA A 56 -17.20 15.44 -2.47
CA ALA A 56 -17.47 14.05 -2.13
C ALA A 56 -16.11 13.32 -2.15
N PRO A 57 -15.80 12.46 -1.18
CA PRO A 57 -14.52 11.76 -1.16
C PRO A 57 -14.46 10.91 -2.43
N SER A 58 -13.45 11.21 -3.24
CA SER A 58 -13.14 10.53 -4.48
C SER A 58 -13.19 9.03 -4.23
N GLY A 59 -14.18 8.34 -4.83
CA GLY A 59 -14.38 6.90 -4.74
C GLY A 59 -13.30 6.07 -5.43
N ALA A 60 -12.08 6.62 -5.52
CA ALA A 60 -10.90 5.89 -5.95
C ALA A 60 -10.53 4.93 -4.81
N VAL A 61 -10.50 3.64 -5.15
CA VAL A 61 -10.10 2.57 -4.22
C VAL A 61 -8.74 2.95 -3.62
N PRO A 62 -8.61 3.00 -2.27
CA PRO A 62 -7.34 3.28 -1.65
C PRO A 62 -6.33 2.21 -2.05
N VAL A 63 -5.12 2.62 -2.43
CA VAL A 63 -4.07 1.69 -2.85
C VAL A 63 -3.53 0.89 -1.67
N ASN A 64 -3.83 1.34 -0.46
CA ASN A 64 -3.42 0.69 0.77
C ASN A 64 -4.59 0.04 1.51
N THR A 65 -4.31 -1.11 2.12
CA THR A 65 -5.22 -1.88 2.98
C THR A 65 -4.94 -1.62 4.46
N VAL A 66 -3.72 -1.20 4.79
CA VAL A 66 -3.26 -0.90 6.15
C VAL A 66 -2.88 0.58 6.25
N CYS A 67 -3.27 1.23 7.34
CA CYS A 67 -2.89 2.61 7.60
C CYS A 67 -1.44 2.72 8.06
N ALA A 68 -0.62 3.49 7.34
CA ALA A 68 0.79 3.67 7.66
C ALA A 68 1.08 4.37 9.00
N ILE A 69 0.06 4.97 9.61
CA ILE A 69 0.20 5.76 10.85
C ILE A 69 -0.16 4.95 12.08
N CYS A 70 -1.28 4.22 12.04
CA CYS A 70 -1.81 3.50 13.19
C CYS A 70 -1.80 1.98 13.05
N GLY A 71 -1.45 1.45 11.86
CA GLY A 71 -1.46 0.02 11.59
C GLY A 71 -2.83 -0.64 11.50
N MET A 72 -3.92 0.12 11.65
CA MET A 72 -5.27 -0.42 11.48
C MET A 72 -5.65 -0.59 10.02
N THR A 73 -6.57 -1.51 9.75
CA THR A 73 -7.18 -1.69 8.43
C THR A 73 -7.84 -0.41 7.97
N VAL A 74 -7.66 -0.06 6.70
CA VAL A 74 -8.27 1.10 6.06
C VAL A 74 -9.79 0.95 6.06
N ASP A 75 -10.49 1.98 6.55
CA ASP A 75 -11.95 2.05 6.49
C ASP A 75 -12.35 2.92 5.27
N PRO A 76 -13.05 2.36 4.27
CA PRO A 76 -13.51 3.11 3.10
C PRO A 76 -14.54 4.19 3.44
N LYS A 77 -15.09 4.21 4.65
CA LYS A 77 -15.99 5.27 5.14
C LYS A 77 -15.23 6.50 5.65
N LEU A 78 -13.91 6.41 5.82
CA LEU A 78 -13.06 7.52 6.26
C LEU A 78 -12.58 8.35 5.06
N PRO A 79 -12.29 9.65 5.26
CA PRO A 79 -11.76 10.50 4.20
C PRO A 79 -10.38 10.01 3.78
N THR A 80 -10.14 9.87 2.48
CA THR A 80 -8.84 9.47 1.90
C THR A 80 -8.00 10.69 1.55
N ALA A 81 -6.68 10.53 1.43
CA ALA A 81 -5.75 11.56 0.93
C ALA A 81 -5.17 11.15 -0.43
N THR A 82 -4.66 12.10 -1.21
CA THR A 82 -3.95 11.79 -2.46
C THR A 82 -2.45 12.05 -2.26
N TYR A 83 -1.61 11.06 -2.52
CA TYR A 83 -0.15 11.17 -2.47
C TYR A 83 0.45 10.58 -3.75
N GLN A 84 1.26 11.37 -4.46
CA GLN A 84 1.86 10.99 -5.75
C GLN A 84 0.84 10.43 -6.77
N GLY A 85 -0.35 11.04 -6.82
CA GLY A 85 -1.43 10.60 -7.71
C GLY A 85 -2.11 9.28 -7.31
N LYS A 86 -1.81 8.74 -6.13
CA LYS A 86 -2.48 7.57 -5.56
C LYS A 86 -3.35 7.93 -4.38
N THR A 87 -4.49 7.25 -4.24
CA THR A 87 -5.39 7.42 -3.11
C THR A 87 -4.90 6.62 -1.91
N ILE A 88 -4.63 7.29 -0.80
CA ILE A 88 -4.25 6.73 0.47
C ILE A 88 -5.47 6.73 1.40
N GLY A 89 -5.86 5.55 1.86
CA GLY A 89 -6.87 5.36 2.89
C GLY A 89 -6.29 5.33 4.29
N PHE A 90 -7.17 5.58 5.27
CA PHE A 90 -6.81 5.62 6.68
C PHE A 90 -7.68 4.68 7.49
N GLY A 91 -7.14 4.19 8.61
CA GLY A 91 -7.87 3.34 9.54
C GLY A 91 -8.53 4.11 10.69
N CYS A 92 -8.28 5.42 10.80
CA CYS A 92 -8.80 6.23 11.91
C CYS A 92 -9.07 7.68 11.52
N ARG A 93 -10.01 8.35 12.21
CA ARG A 93 -10.29 9.79 12.00
C ARG A 93 -9.13 10.71 12.38
N ALA A 94 -8.22 10.26 13.25
CA ALA A 94 -7.02 11.02 13.67
C ALA A 94 -5.83 10.90 12.69
N CYS A 95 -5.93 10.01 11.71
CA CYS A 95 -4.85 9.67 10.79
C CYS A 95 -4.72 10.66 9.61
N PRO A 96 -5.81 11.13 8.95
CA PRO A 96 -5.72 12.14 7.89
C PRO A 96 -4.96 13.42 8.26
N PRO A 97 -5.19 14.08 9.42
CA PRO A 97 -4.45 15.29 9.75
C PRO A 97 -2.96 15.04 9.99
N LYS A 98 -2.57 13.88 10.55
CA LYS A 98 -1.17 13.49 10.70
C LYS A 98 -0.49 13.24 9.34
N PHE A 99 -1.22 12.61 8.42
CA PHE A 99 -0.74 12.41 7.06
C PHE A 99 -0.54 13.74 6.32
N ALA A 100 -1.47 14.68 6.49
CA ALA A 100 -1.37 16.01 5.88
C ALA A 100 -0.20 16.84 6.45
N ALA A 101 0.17 16.61 7.71
CA ALA A 101 1.31 17.29 8.34
C ALA A 101 2.66 16.79 7.79
N GLU A 102 2.83 15.47 7.61
CA GLU A 102 4.09 14.86 7.15
C GLU A 102 3.86 13.83 6.02
N PRO A 103 3.36 14.25 4.85
CA PRO A 103 2.99 13.32 3.79
C PRO A 103 4.19 12.54 3.23
N ASP A 104 5.39 13.11 3.25
CA ASP A 104 6.61 12.42 2.78
C ASP A 104 7.13 11.36 3.75
N ARG A 105 6.76 11.44 5.03
CA ARG A 105 7.11 10.44 6.04
C ARG A 105 6.21 9.21 5.94
N TYR A 106 4.89 9.43 5.84
CA TYR A 106 3.91 8.35 5.85
C TYR A 106 3.50 7.87 4.45
N GLY A 107 3.61 8.72 3.44
CA GLY A 107 3.24 8.43 2.05
C GLY A 107 3.96 7.21 1.47
N PRO A 108 5.30 7.13 1.52
CA PRO A 108 6.05 5.98 1.02
C PRO A 108 5.65 4.65 1.69
N SER A 109 5.39 4.67 2.99
CA SER A 109 4.96 3.48 3.73
C SER A 109 3.51 3.11 3.42
N ALA A 110 2.63 4.09 3.26
CA ALA A 110 1.25 3.87 2.83
C ALA A 110 1.19 3.23 1.44
N LEU A 111 2.02 3.69 0.49
CA LEU A 111 2.15 3.08 -0.84
C LEU A 111 2.60 1.61 -0.79
N LYS A 112 3.34 1.22 0.25
CA LYS A 112 3.88 -0.14 0.43
C LYS A 112 3.03 -1.01 1.36
N ASN A 113 1.89 -0.53 1.86
CA ASN A 113 1.12 -1.20 2.92
C ASN A 113 1.93 -1.47 4.20
N GLN A 114 2.86 -0.58 4.53
CA GLN A 114 3.72 -0.67 5.70
C GLN A 114 3.33 0.41 6.72
N VAL A 115 3.48 0.07 8.00
CA VAL A 115 3.39 1.05 9.09
C VAL A 115 4.76 1.74 9.18
N VAL A 116 4.77 3.06 9.35
CA VAL A 116 6.01 3.75 9.71
C VAL A 116 6.41 3.25 11.09
N GLU A 117 7.46 2.44 11.14
CA GLU A 117 8.16 2.13 12.37
C GLU A 117 8.85 3.42 12.82
N GLU A 118 8.49 3.94 14.00
CA GLU A 118 9.11 5.12 14.60
C GLU A 118 10.50 4.81 15.16
#